data_AF-A0A6P8GPZ2-F1
#
_entry.id   AF-A0A6P8GPZ2-F1
#
_cell.length_a   1.000
_cell.length_b   1.000
_cell.length_c   1.000
_cell.angle_alpha   90.00
_cell.angle_beta   90.00
_cell.angle_gamma   90.00
#
_symmetry.space_group_name_H-M   'P 1'
#
loop_
_entity.id
_entity.type
_entity.pdbx_description
1 polymer ?
#
loop_
_entity_poly.entity_id
_entity_poly.type
_entity_poly.pdbx_seq_one_letter_code
_entity_poly.pdbx_strand_id
1 'polypeptide(L)'
;MESKTPTRKAKKNKGSREMESKTPAEKEKNKGLHFRVPKTQIKVYVTTYGNTMNSDTDFLDRLSSQRKIEKVDAKECHVILAFCPIVSRAGTDIEAALGDLKARHGSGKPIIVVGLYHTFDREHVVPASSNYDESTFIVNCLFYEGSGILNCDQNTEAINQTSKKLKAFKKKNKSLNEMESKTPARKKKKKGLNERVPNTQIKVYVTTHGNTMNSDTDFLDRLSSQCEIEKVDANECDVILAFSPIVSRAGTDIEAALGDLKARHGSGKPIIVVGLYHTFDREHVVPASRNYDESTFRVYCLFCEGSGILNCDQNTEAINQTLQKLKKLQKEKKNEVSRKMVSETPAEKEKENKGSREKESKTPAESTTRMEENQQKGKNKGRGCSIL
;
A
#
# COMPACT_ATOMS: atom_id res chain seq x y z
N MET A 1 21.45 -74.85 31.70
CA MET A 1 20.41 -75.81 31.28
C MET A 1 19.42 -75.02 30.43
N GLU A 2 19.74 -74.81 29.16
CA GLU A 2 19.30 -75.65 28.02
C GLU A 2 17.79 -75.50 27.80
N SER A 3 17.35 -74.65 26.87
CA SER A 3 17.23 -74.88 25.42
C SER A 3 16.03 -75.77 25.04
N LYS A 4 15.11 -75.24 24.23
CA LYS A 4 14.85 -75.65 22.83
C LYS A 4 13.42 -75.31 22.38
N THR A 5 13.39 -74.71 21.20
CA THR A 5 12.32 -74.61 20.20
C THR A 5 11.70 -75.98 19.87
N PRO A 6 10.58 -75.98 19.12
CA PRO A 6 10.48 -76.89 17.99
C PRO A 6 10.21 -76.17 16.65
N THR A 7 11.10 -76.49 15.70
CA THR A 7 11.03 -76.38 14.24
C THR A 7 9.93 -77.23 13.59
N ARG A 8 9.42 -76.82 12.41
CA ARG A 8 9.66 -77.44 11.07
C ARG A 8 8.84 -76.74 9.96
N LYS A 9 9.50 -76.16 8.93
CA LYS A 9 9.79 -76.72 7.57
C LYS A 9 8.55 -76.84 6.66
N ALA A 10 8.55 -76.64 5.34
CA ALA A 10 9.48 -76.17 4.31
C ALA A 10 8.77 -76.39 2.94
N LYS A 11 9.19 -75.66 1.88
CA LYS A 11 9.22 -75.97 0.41
C LYS A 11 8.80 -74.74 -0.39
N LYS A 12 9.37 -74.37 -1.55
CA LYS A 12 10.51 -74.75 -2.42
C LYS A 12 10.45 -73.65 -3.52
N ASN A 13 11.43 -72.77 -3.72
CA ASN A 13 12.69 -72.89 -4.47
C ASN A 13 12.62 -72.69 -6.01
N LYS A 14 13.71 -72.12 -6.56
CA LYS A 14 14.16 -71.87 -7.97
C LYS A 14 13.86 -70.47 -8.53
N GLY A 15 14.77 -69.72 -9.13
CA GLY A 15 16.20 -69.82 -9.53
C GLY A 15 16.49 -68.58 -10.42
N SER A 16 17.52 -67.74 -10.20
CA SER A 16 18.94 -67.78 -10.60
C SER A 16 19.29 -67.35 -12.06
N ARG A 17 20.27 -66.42 -12.15
CA ARG A 17 21.12 -65.89 -13.26
C ARG A 17 20.63 -64.63 -14.00
N GLU A 18 21.27 -63.46 -13.80
CA GLU A 18 22.52 -62.91 -14.44
C GLU A 18 22.38 -62.74 -15.96
N MET A 19 22.90 -61.74 -16.69
CA MET A 19 23.53 -60.42 -16.54
C MET A 19 23.66 -59.95 -18.02
N GLU A 20 23.46 -58.66 -18.38
CA GLU A 20 24.28 -57.96 -19.40
C GLU A 20 23.70 -56.59 -19.82
N SER A 21 24.63 -55.63 -19.97
CA SER A 21 24.46 -54.25 -20.41
C SER A 21 24.62 -54.10 -21.94
N LYS A 22 23.82 -53.24 -22.59
CA LYS A 22 24.22 -52.20 -23.58
C LYS A 22 23.00 -51.56 -24.29
N THR A 23 23.09 -50.24 -24.50
CA THR A 23 22.21 -49.29 -25.23
C THR A 23 22.42 -49.35 -26.76
N PRO A 24 21.82 -48.50 -27.66
CA PRO A 24 20.62 -47.59 -27.63
C PRO A 24 19.69 -47.66 -28.89
N ALA A 25 18.62 -46.84 -28.87
CA ALA A 25 17.72 -46.41 -29.96
C ALA A 25 16.65 -47.44 -30.41
N GLU A 26 15.36 -47.14 -30.55
CA GLU A 26 14.68 -45.88 -30.85
C GLU A 26 13.15 -46.06 -30.63
N LYS A 27 12.43 -44.93 -30.51
CA LYS A 27 10.96 -44.74 -30.54
C LYS A 27 10.21 -44.67 -29.20
N GLU A 28 10.24 -43.45 -28.67
CA GLU A 28 9.06 -42.66 -28.27
C GLU A 28 7.70 -43.38 -28.21
N LYS A 29 7.07 -43.34 -27.03
CA LYS A 29 5.84 -42.55 -26.84
C LYS A 29 5.57 -42.30 -25.36
N ASN A 30 5.80 -41.04 -25.02
CA ASN A 30 5.68 -40.39 -23.73
C ASN A 30 4.22 -40.41 -23.24
N LYS A 31 3.94 -41.03 -22.08
CA LYS A 31 2.74 -40.75 -21.27
C LYS A 31 3.19 -40.24 -19.91
N GLY A 32 3.67 -39.00 -19.90
CA GLY A 32 3.88 -38.24 -18.68
C GLY A 32 2.57 -38.14 -17.90
N LEU A 33 2.56 -38.69 -16.69
CA LEU A 33 1.53 -38.44 -15.70
C LEU A 33 1.61 -36.97 -15.31
N HIS A 34 0.81 -36.14 -15.97
CA HIS A 34 0.80 -34.71 -15.76
C HIS A 34 0.15 -34.42 -14.39
N PHE A 35 0.98 -34.29 -13.35
CA PHE A 35 0.53 -33.74 -12.07
C PHE A 35 0.15 -32.28 -12.31
N ARG A 36 -1.14 -32.04 -12.54
CA ARG A 36 -1.69 -30.69 -12.72
C ARG A 36 -1.58 -29.92 -11.41
N VAL A 37 -0.54 -29.10 -11.29
CA VAL A 37 -0.50 -28.00 -10.31
C VAL A 37 -1.71 -27.08 -10.59
N PRO A 38 -2.54 -26.70 -9.60
CA PRO A 38 -3.66 -25.79 -9.83
C PRO A 38 -3.18 -24.41 -10.31
N LYS A 39 -3.30 -24.15 -11.62
CA LYS A 39 -2.77 -22.97 -12.34
C LYS A 39 -3.55 -21.65 -12.13
N THR A 40 -4.01 -21.31 -10.92
CA THR A 40 -4.54 -19.94 -10.72
C THR A 40 -4.25 -19.39 -9.32
N GLN A 41 -3.37 -18.39 -9.23
CA GLN A 41 -3.04 -17.62 -8.03
C GLN A 41 -4.24 -16.80 -7.55
N ILE A 42 -4.59 -16.84 -6.26
CA ILE A 42 -5.72 -16.07 -5.71
C ILE A 42 -5.19 -14.79 -5.07
N LYS A 43 -5.43 -13.66 -5.73
CA LYS A 43 -5.22 -12.32 -5.16
C LYS A 43 -6.16 -12.09 -3.97
N VAL A 44 -5.59 -11.82 -2.79
CA VAL A 44 -6.30 -11.54 -1.54
C VAL A 44 -5.83 -10.21 -0.98
N TYR A 45 -6.76 -9.41 -0.46
CA TYR A 45 -6.43 -8.26 0.36
C TYR A 45 -6.53 -8.68 1.82
N VAL A 46 -5.47 -8.48 2.59
CA VAL A 46 -5.39 -8.88 4.00
C VAL A 46 -5.52 -7.65 4.87
N THR A 47 -6.39 -7.70 5.88
CA THR A 47 -6.55 -6.61 6.85
C THR A 47 -6.86 -7.16 8.24
N THR A 48 -6.55 -6.40 9.28
CA THR A 48 -6.69 -6.80 10.68
C THR A 48 -7.53 -5.77 11.44
N TYR A 49 -8.41 -6.24 12.33
CA TYR A 49 -9.32 -5.43 13.13
C TYR A 49 -9.03 -5.60 14.63
N GLY A 50 -7.77 -5.44 15.00
CA GLY A 50 -7.29 -5.76 16.33
C GLY A 50 -5.82 -6.15 16.33
N ASN A 51 -5.24 -6.27 17.51
CA ASN A 51 -3.94 -6.93 17.67
C ASN A 51 -4.10 -8.45 17.57
N THR A 52 -3.55 -9.04 16.52
CA THR A 52 -3.58 -10.48 16.24
C THR A 52 -2.42 -11.24 16.89
N MET A 53 -1.45 -10.55 17.50
CA MET A 53 -0.22 -11.11 18.04
C MET A 53 0.52 -12.00 17.02
N ASN A 54 0.60 -11.53 15.76
CA ASN A 54 1.16 -12.25 14.61
C ASN A 54 0.42 -13.54 14.19
N SER A 55 -0.73 -13.86 14.80
CA SER A 55 -1.51 -15.05 14.48
C SER A 55 -2.12 -15.00 13.07
N ASP A 56 -2.37 -13.80 12.55
CA ASP A 56 -2.73 -13.59 11.15
C ASP A 56 -1.62 -14.04 10.20
N THR A 57 -0.36 -13.76 10.54
CA THR A 57 0.79 -14.19 9.74
C THR A 57 0.93 -15.72 9.76
N ASP A 58 0.85 -16.34 10.95
CA ASP A 58 0.87 -17.81 11.09
C ASP A 58 -0.30 -18.47 10.32
N PHE A 59 -1.50 -17.89 10.41
CA PHE A 59 -2.65 -18.36 9.63
C PHE A 59 -2.38 -18.28 8.12
N LEU A 60 -1.82 -17.16 7.65
CA LEU A 60 -1.51 -16.94 6.23
C LEU A 60 -0.42 -17.90 5.72
N ASP A 61 0.56 -18.23 6.54
CA ASP A 61 1.63 -19.18 6.18
C ASP A 61 1.07 -20.61 6.03
N ARG A 62 0.22 -21.04 6.96
CA ARG A 62 -0.49 -22.32 6.86
C ARG A 62 -1.45 -22.35 5.66
N LEU A 63 -2.16 -21.26 5.41
CA LEU A 63 -3.05 -21.14 4.26
C LEU A 63 -2.26 -21.17 2.93
N SER A 64 -1.11 -20.50 2.88
CA SER A 64 -0.22 -20.45 1.71
C SER A 64 0.36 -21.83 1.35
N SER A 65 0.58 -22.67 2.36
CA SER A 65 0.98 -24.07 2.18
C SER A 65 -0.09 -24.92 1.47
N GLN A 66 -1.37 -24.56 1.63
CA GLN A 66 -2.48 -25.25 0.97
C GLN A 66 -2.87 -24.62 -0.39
N ARG A 67 -2.56 -23.34 -0.59
CA ARG A 67 -3.05 -22.59 -1.75
C ARG A 67 -2.12 -21.44 -2.10
N LYS A 68 -1.81 -21.29 -3.39
CA LYS A 68 -1.10 -20.12 -3.92
C LYS A 68 -1.99 -18.87 -3.81
N ILE A 69 -1.78 -18.10 -2.75
CA ILE A 69 -2.37 -16.78 -2.53
C ILE A 69 -1.35 -15.68 -2.86
N GLU A 70 -1.83 -14.51 -3.25
CA GLU A 70 -1.03 -13.31 -3.51
C GLU A 70 -1.63 -12.17 -2.72
N LYS A 71 -0.86 -11.56 -1.82
CA LYS A 71 -1.31 -10.37 -1.10
C LYS A 71 -1.25 -9.18 -2.06
N VAL A 72 -2.36 -8.51 -2.27
CA VAL A 72 -2.49 -7.33 -3.13
C VAL A 72 -3.38 -6.29 -2.47
N ASP A 73 -3.42 -5.08 -3.02
CA ASP A 73 -4.32 -4.03 -2.56
C ASP A 73 -5.80 -4.40 -2.74
N ALA A 74 -6.65 -3.79 -1.90
CA ALA A 74 -8.09 -4.01 -1.90
C ALA A 74 -8.72 -3.85 -3.29
N LYS A 75 -8.23 -2.93 -4.13
CA LYS A 75 -8.76 -2.69 -5.48
C LYS A 75 -8.57 -3.88 -6.41
N GLU A 76 -7.45 -4.57 -6.32
CA GLU A 76 -7.07 -5.68 -7.19
C GLU A 76 -7.43 -7.07 -6.65
N CYS A 77 -7.82 -7.16 -5.39
CA CYS A 77 -8.09 -8.45 -4.76
C CYS A 77 -9.36 -9.11 -5.32
N HIS A 78 -9.37 -10.44 -5.36
CA HIS A 78 -10.58 -11.21 -5.62
C HIS A 78 -11.45 -11.37 -4.37
N VAL A 79 -10.81 -11.41 -3.20
CA VAL A 79 -11.43 -11.66 -1.89
C VAL A 79 -10.70 -10.85 -0.83
N ILE A 80 -11.45 -10.29 0.12
CA ILE A 80 -10.90 -9.66 1.32
C ILE A 80 -10.83 -10.73 2.42
N LEU A 81 -9.66 -10.88 3.04
CA LEU A 81 -9.43 -11.76 4.19
C LEU A 81 -9.14 -10.87 5.41
N ALA A 82 -10.12 -10.78 6.30
CA ALA A 82 -10.07 -9.93 7.48
C ALA A 82 -9.86 -10.76 8.74
N PHE A 83 -8.88 -10.40 9.56
CA PHE A 83 -8.64 -11.03 10.86
C PHE A 83 -9.23 -10.17 11.98
N CYS A 84 -10.05 -10.79 12.83
CA CYS A 84 -10.79 -10.11 13.89
C CYS A 84 -10.56 -10.83 15.22
N PRO A 85 -9.60 -10.37 16.05
CA PRO A 85 -9.50 -10.77 17.45
C PRO A 85 -10.80 -10.52 18.19
N ILE A 86 -11.31 -11.54 18.88
CA ILE A 86 -12.50 -11.43 19.72
C ILE A 86 -12.06 -10.96 21.10
N VAL A 87 -12.40 -9.71 21.42
CA VAL A 87 -12.00 -9.02 22.65
C VAL A 87 -13.20 -8.82 23.57
N SER A 88 -14.35 -8.48 22.99
CA SER A 88 -15.58 -8.28 23.75
C SER A 88 -16.50 -9.49 23.61
N ARG A 89 -17.17 -9.59 22.47
CA ARG A 89 -18.10 -10.66 22.11
C ARG A 89 -18.05 -10.83 20.60
N ALA A 90 -18.05 -12.09 20.17
CA ALA A 90 -17.91 -12.44 18.75
C ALA A 90 -18.85 -11.67 17.83
N GLY A 91 -20.14 -11.61 18.17
CA GLY A 91 -21.13 -10.88 17.37
C GLY A 91 -20.78 -9.40 17.22
N THR A 92 -20.46 -8.72 18.32
CA THR A 92 -20.15 -7.28 18.32
C THR A 92 -18.86 -6.98 17.55
N ASP A 93 -17.79 -7.72 17.81
CA ASP A 93 -16.49 -7.46 17.18
C ASP A 93 -16.54 -7.76 15.66
N ILE A 94 -17.18 -8.86 15.26
CA ILE A 94 -17.34 -9.24 13.85
C ILE A 94 -18.28 -8.27 13.11
N GLU A 95 -19.39 -7.85 13.72
CA GLU A 95 -20.31 -6.87 13.12
C GLU A 95 -19.63 -5.52 12.90
N ALA A 96 -18.82 -5.06 13.87
CA ALA A 96 -18.04 -3.84 13.73
C ALA A 96 -17.04 -3.94 12.57
N ALA A 97 -16.30 -5.05 12.48
CA ALA A 97 -15.37 -5.30 11.38
C ALA A 97 -16.08 -5.36 10.03
N LEU A 98 -17.23 -6.05 9.94
CA LEU A 98 -18.02 -6.15 8.72
C LEU A 98 -18.62 -4.81 8.29
N GLY A 99 -19.11 -4.02 9.25
CA GLY A 99 -19.64 -2.68 9.00
C GLY A 99 -18.60 -1.78 8.34
N ASP A 100 -17.39 -1.77 8.90
CA ASP A 100 -16.26 -1.02 8.34
C ASP A 100 -15.81 -1.57 6.98
N LEU A 101 -15.65 -2.89 6.82
CA LEU A 101 -15.30 -3.51 5.53
C LEU A 101 -16.28 -3.11 4.41
N LYS A 102 -17.59 -3.19 4.70
CA LYS A 102 -18.64 -2.85 3.75
C LYS A 102 -18.67 -1.35 3.46
N ALA A 103 -18.38 -0.50 4.44
CA ALA A 103 -18.25 0.94 4.23
C ALA A 103 -17.03 1.30 3.37
N ARG A 104 -15.87 0.67 3.60
CA ARG A 104 -14.60 0.95 2.88
C ARG A 104 -14.54 0.36 1.47
N HIS A 105 -15.16 -0.80 1.25
CA HIS A 105 -14.99 -1.57 0.01
C HIS A 105 -16.29 -1.85 -0.76
N GLY A 106 -17.43 -1.42 -0.21
CA GLY A 106 -18.76 -1.73 -0.75
C GLY A 106 -19.18 -3.18 -0.48
N SER A 107 -20.45 -3.50 -0.76
CA SER A 107 -21.04 -4.83 -0.53
C SER A 107 -20.71 -5.87 -1.62
N GLY A 108 -20.04 -5.47 -2.70
CA GLY A 108 -19.82 -6.32 -3.89
C GLY A 108 -18.62 -7.25 -3.82
N LYS A 109 -17.65 -7.00 -2.92
CA LYS A 109 -16.45 -7.84 -2.81
C LYS A 109 -16.67 -8.97 -1.81
N PRO A 110 -16.33 -10.24 -2.16
CA PRO A 110 -16.40 -11.32 -1.20
C PRO A 110 -15.46 -11.11 -0.03
N ILE A 111 -15.94 -11.38 1.18
CA ILE A 111 -15.25 -11.21 2.45
C ILE A 111 -15.16 -12.56 3.16
N ILE A 112 -14.00 -12.87 3.71
CA ILE A 112 -13.82 -13.91 4.72
C ILE A 112 -13.36 -13.24 6.00
N VAL A 113 -14.11 -13.38 7.09
CA VAL A 113 -13.72 -12.92 8.42
C VAL A 113 -13.21 -14.11 9.22
N VAL A 114 -11.97 -14.02 9.69
CA VAL A 114 -11.34 -14.96 10.61
C VAL A 114 -11.48 -14.41 12.02
N GLY A 115 -12.45 -14.90 12.78
CA GLY A 115 -12.60 -14.62 14.20
C GLY A 115 -11.51 -15.33 15.00
N LEU A 116 -10.67 -14.58 15.70
CA LEU A 116 -9.55 -15.10 16.49
C LEU A 116 -9.91 -15.07 17.98
N TYR A 117 -10.14 -16.22 18.58
CA TYR A 117 -10.48 -16.37 20.00
C TYR A 117 -9.22 -16.61 20.80
N HIS A 118 -8.92 -15.71 21.73
CA HIS A 118 -7.74 -15.83 22.58
C HIS A 118 -7.98 -16.86 23.68
N THR A 119 -7.29 -17.99 23.61
CA THR A 119 -7.40 -19.07 24.59
C THR A 119 -6.18 -19.99 24.50
N PHE A 120 -5.73 -20.53 25.63
CA PHE A 120 -4.71 -21.58 25.63
C PHE A 120 -5.33 -22.99 25.46
N ASP A 121 -6.64 -23.11 25.69
CA ASP A 121 -7.38 -24.37 25.59
C ASP A 121 -7.63 -24.74 24.13
N ARG A 122 -7.04 -25.86 23.69
CA ARG A 122 -7.15 -26.37 22.31
C ARG A 122 -8.52 -26.98 22.01
N GLU A 123 -9.30 -27.30 23.04
CA GLU A 123 -10.63 -27.87 22.96
C GLU A 123 -11.73 -26.80 23.13
N HIS A 124 -11.34 -25.52 23.23
CA HIS A 124 -12.27 -24.42 23.40
C HIS A 124 -13.29 -24.35 22.24
N VAL A 125 -14.56 -24.48 22.59
CA VAL A 125 -15.66 -24.50 21.63
C VAL A 125 -16.01 -23.09 21.20
N VAL A 126 -15.89 -22.83 19.90
CA VAL A 126 -16.35 -21.59 19.26
C VAL A 126 -17.50 -21.89 18.29
N PRO A 127 -18.27 -20.88 17.85
CA PRO A 127 -19.30 -21.08 16.85
C PRO A 127 -18.75 -21.73 15.58
N ALA A 128 -19.54 -22.60 14.96
CA ALA A 128 -19.16 -23.19 13.67
C ALA A 128 -19.02 -22.11 12.60
N SER A 129 -18.06 -22.31 11.69
CA SER A 129 -17.91 -21.45 10.51
C SER A 129 -19.18 -21.47 9.66
N SER A 130 -19.59 -20.31 9.17
CA SER A 130 -20.89 -20.14 8.52
C SER A 130 -20.85 -19.05 7.47
N ASN A 131 -21.81 -19.09 6.54
CA ASN A 131 -22.05 -17.93 5.69
C ASN A 131 -22.83 -16.91 6.53
N TYR A 132 -22.29 -15.70 6.63
CA TYR A 132 -23.02 -14.58 7.23
C TYR A 132 -24.04 -14.04 6.22
N ASP A 133 -23.63 -13.91 4.96
CA ASP A 133 -24.48 -13.58 3.82
C ASP A 133 -23.91 -14.23 2.53
N GLU A 134 -24.43 -13.86 1.35
CA GLU A 134 -23.98 -14.44 0.07
C GLU A 134 -22.52 -14.14 -0.32
N SER A 135 -21.98 -13.03 0.17
CA SER A 135 -20.62 -12.57 -0.14
C SER A 135 -19.68 -12.68 1.06
N THR A 136 -20.19 -13.00 2.25
CA THR A 136 -19.44 -13.00 3.52
C THR A 136 -19.43 -14.38 4.16
N PHE A 137 -18.24 -14.88 4.46
CA PHE A 137 -18.04 -16.12 5.21
C PHE A 137 -17.28 -15.86 6.50
N ILE A 138 -17.77 -16.38 7.62
CA ILE A 138 -17.11 -16.30 8.92
C ILE A 138 -16.48 -17.65 9.23
N VAL A 139 -15.23 -17.62 9.65
CA VAL A 139 -14.48 -18.77 10.15
C VAL A 139 -13.89 -18.41 11.50
N ASN A 140 -13.89 -19.33 12.46
CA ASN A 140 -13.41 -19.08 13.81
C ASN A 140 -12.15 -19.91 14.09
N CYS A 141 -11.15 -19.31 14.73
CA CYS A 141 -9.88 -19.93 15.09
C CYS A 141 -9.52 -19.60 16.53
N LEU A 142 -8.74 -20.49 17.14
CA LEU A 142 -8.14 -20.28 18.45
C LEU A 142 -6.70 -19.80 18.29
N PHE A 143 -6.31 -18.82 19.08
CA PHE A 143 -4.93 -18.38 19.15
C PHE A 143 -4.52 -18.11 20.60
N TYR A 144 -3.22 -18.13 20.85
CA TYR A 144 -2.67 -17.79 22.16
C TYR A 144 -1.38 -17.01 22.00
N GLU A 145 -1.17 -16.05 22.91
CA GLU A 145 0.07 -15.29 23.00
C GLU A 145 1.32 -16.20 23.00
N GLY A 146 2.31 -15.85 22.18
CA GLY A 146 3.55 -16.63 22.01
C GLY A 146 3.41 -17.94 21.21
N SER A 147 2.21 -18.48 21.04
CA SER A 147 1.95 -19.70 20.26
C SER A 147 1.36 -19.44 18.88
N GLY A 148 0.78 -18.27 18.65
CA GLY A 148 0.07 -17.96 17.41
C GLY A 148 -1.20 -18.79 17.26
N ILE A 149 -1.47 -19.27 16.05
CA ILE A 149 -2.63 -20.13 15.77
C ILE A 149 -2.39 -21.50 16.41
N LEU A 150 -3.31 -21.95 17.27
CA LEU A 150 -3.14 -23.24 17.95
C LEU A 150 -3.16 -24.41 16.95
N ASN A 151 -2.36 -25.43 17.24
CA ASN A 151 -2.40 -26.72 16.54
C ASN A 151 -3.55 -27.57 17.10
N CYS A 152 -4.73 -27.44 16.50
CA CYS A 152 -5.92 -28.23 16.81
C CYS A 152 -6.77 -28.49 15.56
N ASP A 153 -7.70 -29.44 15.66
CA ASP A 153 -8.59 -29.83 14.56
C ASP A 153 -9.47 -28.66 14.09
N GLN A 154 -9.94 -27.83 15.03
CA GLN A 154 -10.75 -26.65 14.73
C GLN A 154 -10.00 -25.67 13.80
N ASN A 155 -8.76 -25.34 14.13
CA ASN A 155 -7.95 -24.42 13.31
C ASN A 155 -7.55 -25.05 11.97
N THR A 156 -7.27 -26.35 11.97
CA THR A 156 -7.01 -27.10 10.73
C THR A 156 -8.23 -27.01 9.80
N GLU A 157 -9.44 -27.23 10.33
CA GLU A 157 -10.67 -27.12 9.57
C GLU A 157 -10.97 -25.68 9.15
N ALA A 158 -10.70 -24.68 10.00
CA ALA A 158 -10.83 -23.27 9.67
C ALA A 158 -9.97 -22.87 8.46
N ILE A 159 -8.70 -23.29 8.44
CA ILE A 159 -7.79 -23.04 7.31
C ILE A 159 -8.29 -23.76 6.05
N ASN A 160 -8.72 -25.02 6.19
CA ASN A 160 -9.28 -25.80 5.08
C ASN A 160 -10.52 -25.12 4.48
N GLN A 161 -11.44 -24.65 5.32
CA GLN A 161 -12.67 -23.96 4.89
C GLN A 161 -12.36 -22.63 4.24
N THR A 162 -11.41 -21.87 4.78
CA THR A 162 -10.92 -20.63 4.16
C THR A 162 -10.35 -20.90 2.77
N SER A 163 -9.50 -21.92 2.62
CA SER A 163 -8.96 -22.33 1.31
C SER A 163 -10.06 -22.74 0.33
N LYS A 164 -11.08 -23.48 0.79
CA LYS A 164 -12.24 -23.86 -0.03
C LYS A 164 -13.05 -22.64 -0.47
N LYS A 165 -13.30 -21.69 0.43
CA LYS A 165 -14.08 -20.47 0.16
C LYS A 165 -13.38 -19.50 -0.77
N LEU A 166 -12.07 -19.30 -0.61
CA LEU A 166 -11.26 -18.51 -1.55
C LEU A 166 -11.39 -19.04 -2.98
N LYS A 167 -11.39 -20.37 -3.17
CA LYS A 167 -11.62 -20.99 -4.48
C LYS A 167 -13.03 -20.72 -5.02
N ALA A 168 -14.04 -20.84 -4.16
CA ALA A 168 -15.44 -20.64 -4.55
C ALA A 168 -15.71 -19.19 -4.97
N PHE A 169 -15.28 -18.22 -4.18
CA PHE A 169 -15.45 -16.80 -4.49
C PHE A 169 -14.72 -16.37 -5.75
N LYS A 170 -13.50 -16.87 -5.96
CA LYS A 170 -12.78 -16.64 -7.22
C LYS A 170 -13.55 -17.15 -8.45
N LYS A 171 -14.17 -18.33 -8.35
CA LYS A 171 -14.96 -18.91 -9.45
C LYS A 171 -16.21 -18.06 -9.73
N LYS A 172 -16.93 -17.62 -8.67
CA LYS A 172 -18.14 -16.78 -8.77
C LYS A 172 -17.83 -15.42 -9.44
N ASN A 173 -16.74 -14.77 -9.04
CA ASN A 173 -16.32 -13.49 -9.62
C ASN A 173 -15.92 -13.61 -11.10
N LYS A 174 -15.27 -14.71 -11.49
CA LYS A 174 -14.95 -14.95 -12.91
C LYS A 174 -16.20 -15.10 -13.77
N SER A 175 -17.21 -15.84 -13.30
CA SER A 175 -18.48 -16.01 -14.03
C SER A 175 -19.31 -14.73 -14.13
N LEU A 176 -19.28 -13.87 -13.11
CA LEU A 176 -20.00 -12.58 -13.13
C LEU A 176 -19.39 -11.61 -14.15
N ASN A 177 -18.05 -11.49 -14.16
CA ASN A 177 -17.35 -10.62 -15.11
C ASN A 177 -17.50 -11.12 -16.57
N GLU A 178 -17.57 -12.43 -16.79
CA GLU A 178 -17.82 -13.00 -18.13
C GLU A 178 -19.26 -12.76 -18.62
N MET A 179 -20.25 -12.64 -17.72
CA MET A 179 -21.64 -12.30 -18.07
C MET A 179 -21.85 -10.81 -18.35
N GLU A 180 -21.21 -9.91 -17.60
CA GLU A 180 -21.27 -8.46 -17.85
C GLU A 180 -20.61 -8.04 -19.18
N SER A 181 -19.67 -8.84 -19.68
CA SER A 181 -19.03 -8.61 -20.99
C SER A 181 -19.89 -8.96 -22.22
N LYS A 182 -21.14 -9.44 -22.03
CA LYS A 182 -22.01 -9.94 -23.12
C LYS A 182 -23.32 -9.16 -23.34
N THR A 183 -23.51 -7.97 -22.75
CA THR A 183 -24.71 -7.14 -23.03
C THR A 183 -24.42 -6.05 -24.09
N PRO A 184 -25.29 -5.77 -25.07
CA PRO A 184 -24.97 -4.85 -26.17
C PRO A 184 -24.81 -3.41 -25.70
N ALA A 185 -23.68 -2.81 -26.07
CA ALA A 185 -23.33 -1.42 -25.78
C ALA A 185 -24.34 -0.42 -26.36
N ARG A 186 -25.06 0.31 -25.50
CA ARG A 186 -25.80 1.50 -25.88
C ARG A 186 -24.81 2.64 -26.10
N LYS A 187 -24.52 2.95 -27.36
CA LYS A 187 -23.65 4.04 -27.82
C LYS A 187 -23.96 5.34 -27.07
N LYS A 188 -23.02 5.84 -26.25
CA LYS A 188 -22.91 7.26 -25.91
C LYS A 188 -21.72 7.85 -26.68
N LYS A 189 -22.03 8.95 -27.38
CA LYS A 189 -21.20 9.69 -28.33
C LYS A 189 -19.76 9.91 -27.85
N LYS A 190 -18.80 9.61 -28.74
CA LYS A 190 -17.46 10.21 -28.73
C LYS A 190 -17.59 11.73 -28.73
N LYS A 191 -16.97 12.40 -27.77
CA LYS A 191 -16.58 13.81 -27.86
C LYS A 191 -15.11 13.91 -27.47
N GLY A 192 -14.33 14.47 -28.40
CA GLY A 192 -13.01 15.05 -28.17
C GLY A 192 -11.86 14.07 -28.10
N LEU A 193 -10.93 14.17 -29.06
CA LEU A 193 -9.52 13.92 -28.79
C LEU A 193 -9.16 14.71 -27.53
N ASN A 194 -8.77 14.03 -26.45
CA ASN A 194 -7.89 14.63 -25.46
C ASN A 194 -6.53 13.96 -25.65
N GLU A 195 -5.56 14.79 -26.00
CA GLU A 195 -4.14 14.47 -25.94
C GLU A 195 -3.83 13.83 -24.58
N ARG A 196 -2.97 12.81 -24.61
CA ARG A 196 -2.48 12.10 -23.43
C ARG A 196 -1.71 13.07 -22.54
N VAL A 197 -2.40 13.69 -21.59
CA VAL A 197 -1.75 14.19 -20.39
C VAL A 197 -1.34 12.94 -19.60
N PRO A 198 -0.05 12.76 -19.26
CA PRO A 198 0.39 11.61 -18.48
C PRO A 198 -0.39 11.53 -17.17
N ASN A 199 -0.71 10.32 -16.73
CA ASN A 199 -1.39 10.06 -15.47
C ASN A 199 -0.46 10.48 -14.31
N THR A 200 -0.48 11.76 -13.92
CA THR A 200 0.31 12.25 -12.78
C THR A 200 -0.36 11.81 -11.48
N GLN A 201 -0.09 10.57 -11.09
CA GLN A 201 -0.29 10.08 -9.74
C GLN A 201 0.52 10.95 -8.76
N ILE A 202 -0.04 11.22 -7.58
CA ILE A 202 0.67 12.00 -6.55
C ILE A 202 1.68 11.09 -5.85
N LYS A 203 2.94 11.51 -5.86
CA LYS A 203 4.05 10.81 -5.21
C LYS A 203 4.17 11.27 -3.77
N VAL A 204 4.03 10.35 -2.82
CA VAL A 204 4.01 10.64 -1.38
C VAL A 204 5.17 9.94 -0.70
N TYR A 205 5.99 10.69 0.02
CA TYR A 205 6.96 10.12 0.95
C TYR A 205 6.30 9.97 2.32
N VAL A 206 6.30 8.76 2.85
CA VAL A 206 5.72 8.45 4.16
C VAL A 206 6.83 8.30 5.18
N THR A 207 6.70 8.97 6.32
CA THR A 207 7.68 8.91 7.40
C THR A 207 6.99 8.96 8.76
N THR A 208 7.63 8.36 9.75
CA THR A 208 7.09 8.20 11.10
C THR A 208 8.12 8.70 12.11
N HIS A 209 7.70 9.57 13.04
CA HIS A 209 8.55 10.24 14.03
C HIS A 209 8.19 9.79 15.45
N GLY A 210 8.31 8.48 15.70
CA GLY A 210 8.00 7.86 16.99
C GLY A 210 7.35 6.49 16.80
N ASN A 211 6.90 5.87 17.89
CA ASN A 211 6.14 4.63 17.79
C ASN A 211 4.65 4.92 17.57
N THR A 212 4.12 4.53 16.42
CA THR A 212 2.71 4.72 16.02
C THR A 212 1.83 3.52 16.34
N MET A 213 2.42 2.40 16.78
CA MET A 213 1.70 1.15 17.02
C MET A 213 0.88 0.68 15.80
N ASN A 214 1.46 0.81 14.60
CA ASN A 214 0.84 0.53 13.30
C ASN A 214 -0.34 1.44 12.90
N SER A 215 -0.65 2.48 13.69
CA SER A 215 -1.74 3.42 13.37
C SER A 215 -1.46 4.25 12.11
N ASP A 216 -0.20 4.50 11.80
CA ASP A 216 0.23 5.06 10.53
C ASP A 216 -0.14 4.17 9.35
N THR A 217 0.07 2.86 9.48
CA THR A 217 -0.33 1.88 8.46
C THR A 217 -1.85 1.88 8.29
N ASP A 218 -2.62 1.83 9.37
CA ASP A 218 -4.09 1.91 9.32
C ASP A 218 -4.59 3.22 8.66
N PHE A 219 -4.00 4.36 9.02
CA PHE A 219 -4.33 5.64 8.38
C PHE A 219 -4.02 5.63 6.88
N LEU A 220 -2.86 5.09 6.47
CA LEU A 220 -2.47 4.96 5.06
C LEU A 220 -3.39 4.03 4.28
N ASP A 221 -3.85 2.94 4.88
CA ASP A 221 -4.79 2.00 4.26
C ASP A 221 -6.14 2.70 4.00
N ARG A 222 -6.63 3.47 4.99
CA ARG A 222 -7.84 4.28 4.85
C ARG A 222 -7.67 5.35 3.76
N LEU A 223 -6.54 6.03 3.69
CA LEU A 223 -6.24 6.98 2.61
C LEU A 223 -6.20 6.31 1.23
N SER A 224 -5.46 5.21 1.11
CA SER A 224 -5.21 4.51 -0.17
C SER A 224 -6.46 3.83 -0.74
N SER A 225 -7.43 3.52 0.13
CA SER A 225 -8.75 3.06 -0.29
C SER A 225 -9.52 4.13 -1.09
N GLN A 226 -9.28 5.41 -0.82
CA GLN A 226 -10.03 6.54 -1.38
C GLN A 226 -9.22 7.42 -2.37
N CYS A 227 -7.89 7.30 -2.38
CA CYS A 227 -7.00 8.04 -3.28
C CYS A 227 -5.89 7.13 -3.80
N GLU A 228 -5.49 7.31 -5.06
CA GLU A 228 -4.35 6.60 -5.63
C GLU A 228 -3.06 7.34 -5.25
N ILE A 229 -2.33 6.78 -4.29
CA ILE A 229 -1.09 7.35 -3.75
C ILE A 229 0.07 6.45 -4.18
N GLU A 230 1.09 7.02 -4.80
CA GLU A 230 2.34 6.31 -5.09
C GLU A 230 3.32 6.58 -3.94
N LYS A 231 3.67 5.55 -3.16
CA LYS A 231 4.69 5.69 -2.10
C LYS A 231 6.07 5.70 -2.74
N VAL A 232 6.85 6.75 -2.53
CA VAL A 232 8.20 6.91 -3.09
C VAL A 232 9.18 7.45 -2.04
N ASP A 233 10.46 7.44 -2.37
CA ASP A 233 11.49 8.05 -1.52
C ASP A 233 11.39 9.58 -1.46
N ALA A 234 11.95 10.15 -0.39
CA ALA A 234 11.86 11.58 -0.08
C ALA A 234 12.36 12.50 -1.21
N ASN A 235 13.29 12.06 -2.06
CA ASN A 235 13.80 12.86 -3.17
C ASN A 235 12.78 12.97 -4.31
N GLU A 236 11.99 11.93 -4.53
CA GLU A 236 11.03 11.84 -5.64
C GLU A 236 9.61 12.29 -5.29
N CYS A 237 9.34 12.51 -4.01
CA CYS A 237 7.99 12.84 -3.56
C CYS A 237 7.55 14.26 -3.93
N ASP A 238 6.26 14.40 -4.20
CA ASP A 238 5.55 15.66 -4.35
C ASP A 238 5.14 16.24 -2.99
N VAL A 239 4.89 15.36 -2.01
CA VAL A 239 4.41 15.72 -0.68
C VAL A 239 4.96 14.72 0.34
N ILE A 240 5.27 15.22 1.54
CA ILE A 240 5.66 14.39 2.69
C ILE A 240 4.43 14.19 3.57
N LEU A 241 4.12 12.94 3.90
CA LEU A 241 3.12 12.56 4.89
C LEU A 241 3.83 12.02 6.13
N ALA A 242 3.85 12.82 7.19
CA ALA A 242 4.59 12.55 8.42
C ALA A 242 3.64 12.20 9.57
N PHE A 243 3.86 11.05 10.21
CA PHE A 243 3.13 10.62 11.40
C PHE A 243 3.91 10.97 12.66
N SER A 244 3.25 11.66 13.60
CA SER A 244 3.86 12.10 14.85
C SER A 244 2.98 11.70 16.04
N PRO A 245 3.32 10.62 16.75
CA PRO A 245 2.74 10.32 18.05
C PRO A 245 2.93 11.49 19.02
N ILE A 246 1.86 11.86 19.73
CA ILE A 246 1.89 12.91 20.74
C ILE A 246 2.16 12.25 22.09
N VAL A 247 3.37 12.45 22.60
CA VAL A 247 3.87 11.84 23.84
C VAL A 247 3.87 12.87 24.98
N SER A 248 4.22 14.13 24.67
CA SER A 248 4.28 15.19 25.66
C SER A 248 3.19 16.23 25.42
N ARG A 249 3.34 17.00 24.34
CA ARG A 249 2.46 18.08 23.92
C ARG A 249 2.60 18.20 22.41
N ALA A 250 1.48 18.36 21.73
CA ALA A 250 1.48 18.36 20.28
C ALA A 250 2.33 19.46 19.65
N GLY A 251 2.44 20.64 20.28
CA GLY A 251 3.35 21.68 19.81
C GLY A 251 4.79 21.19 19.75
N THR A 252 5.30 20.69 20.87
CA THR A 252 6.69 20.24 21.01
C THR A 252 7.01 19.05 20.11
N ASP A 253 6.17 18.01 20.14
CA ASP A 253 6.46 16.77 19.41
C ASP A 253 6.40 17.00 17.89
N ILE A 254 5.43 17.78 17.41
CA ILE A 254 5.31 18.11 15.99
C ILE A 254 6.40 19.10 15.54
N GLU A 255 6.77 20.07 16.37
CA GLU A 255 7.88 21.00 16.05
C GLU A 255 9.21 20.26 15.91
N ALA A 256 9.48 19.28 16.77
CA ALA A 256 10.67 18.43 16.64
C ALA A 256 10.64 17.64 15.33
N ALA A 257 9.50 17.02 14.99
CA ALA A 257 9.34 16.29 13.73
C ALA A 257 9.52 17.21 12.50
N LEU A 258 8.92 18.41 12.52
CA LEU A 258 9.04 19.38 11.44
C LEU A 258 10.45 19.93 11.29
N GLY A 259 11.15 20.21 12.39
CA GLY A 259 12.54 20.68 12.38
C GLY A 259 13.46 19.66 11.69
N ASP A 260 13.28 18.39 12.03
CA ASP A 260 14.02 17.27 11.45
C ASP A 260 13.70 17.08 9.94
N LEU A 261 12.42 17.13 9.56
CA LEU A 261 12.01 17.06 8.16
C LEU A 261 12.57 18.21 7.32
N LYS A 262 12.52 19.44 7.84
CA LYS A 262 13.05 20.63 7.15
C LYS A 262 14.57 20.58 7.03
N ALA A 263 15.27 20.04 8.03
CA ALA A 263 16.72 19.85 7.97
C ALA A 263 17.13 18.80 6.92
N ARG A 264 16.36 17.69 6.81
CA ARG A 264 16.68 16.58 5.90
C ARG A 264 16.22 16.78 4.45
N HIS A 265 15.13 17.51 4.24
CA HIS A 265 14.46 17.60 2.92
C HIS A 265 14.26 19.04 2.41
N GLY A 266 14.71 20.05 3.16
CA GLY A 266 14.53 21.46 2.83
C GLY A 266 13.10 21.95 3.06
N SER A 267 12.88 23.26 2.91
CA SER A 267 11.59 23.92 3.19
C SER A 267 10.61 23.97 2.00
N GLY A 268 10.96 23.36 0.86
CA GLY A 268 10.23 23.54 -0.39
C GLY A 268 9.08 22.56 -0.64
N LYS A 269 9.05 21.41 0.05
CA LYS A 269 8.04 20.37 -0.18
C LYS A 269 6.84 20.57 0.74
N PRO A 270 5.59 20.46 0.24
CA PRO A 270 4.42 20.39 1.09
C PRO A 270 4.53 19.25 2.11
N ILE A 271 4.19 19.52 3.36
CA ILE A 271 4.18 18.56 4.45
C ILE A 271 2.75 18.42 4.96
N ILE A 272 2.28 17.19 5.12
CA ILE A 272 1.07 16.85 5.86
C ILE A 272 1.52 16.13 7.14
N VAL A 273 1.29 16.74 8.29
CA VAL A 273 1.58 16.13 9.59
C VAL A 273 0.29 15.55 10.18
N VAL A 274 0.30 14.25 10.46
CA VAL A 274 -0.74 13.54 11.20
C VAL A 274 -0.29 13.39 12.64
N GLY A 275 -0.82 14.22 13.53
CA GLY A 275 -0.57 14.11 14.98
C GLY A 275 -1.45 13.02 15.58
N LEU A 276 -0.84 12.04 16.25
CA LEU A 276 -1.54 10.87 16.78
C LEU A 276 -1.63 10.95 18.30
N TYR A 277 -2.83 11.21 18.82
CA TYR A 277 -3.12 11.23 20.25
C TYR A 277 -3.47 9.82 20.75
N HIS A 278 -2.68 9.31 21.68
CA HIS A 278 -2.97 8.02 22.28
C HIS A 278 -4.11 8.15 23.30
N THR A 279 -5.26 7.55 22.99
CA THR A 279 -6.44 7.57 23.85
C THR A 279 -7.40 6.44 23.48
N PHE A 280 -8.12 5.90 24.45
CA PHE A 280 -9.24 4.98 24.23
C PHE A 280 -10.59 5.72 24.12
N ASP A 281 -10.63 6.98 24.51
CA ASP A 281 -11.82 7.83 24.45
C ASP A 281 -12.03 8.36 23.03
N ARG A 282 -13.13 7.95 22.40
CA ARG A 282 -13.51 8.36 21.03
C ARG A 282 -14.00 9.81 20.96
N GLU A 283 -14.38 10.38 22.09
CA GLU A 283 -14.84 11.75 22.24
C GLU A 283 -13.73 12.69 22.72
N HIS A 284 -12.49 12.18 22.82
CA HIS A 284 -11.34 12.97 23.25
C HIS A 284 -11.13 14.18 22.33
N VAL A 285 -11.27 15.37 22.91
CA VAL A 285 -11.15 16.63 22.20
C VAL A 285 -9.68 16.97 21.99
N VAL A 286 -9.24 16.96 20.74
CA VAL A 286 -7.91 17.46 20.36
C VAL A 286 -7.97 18.96 20.04
N PRO A 287 -6.85 19.69 20.19
CA PRO A 287 -6.79 21.09 19.78
C PRO A 287 -7.20 21.27 18.32
N ALA A 288 -7.81 22.40 17.99
CA ALA A 288 -8.14 22.72 16.60
C ALA A 288 -6.89 22.65 15.71
N SER A 289 -6.99 21.95 14.59
CA SER A 289 -5.88 21.83 13.66
C SER A 289 -5.69 23.12 12.86
N ARG A 290 -4.91 24.05 13.42
CA ARG A 290 -4.42 25.21 12.67
C ARG A 290 -3.17 24.79 11.87
N ASN A 291 -3.11 25.16 10.60
CA ASN A 291 -1.90 24.94 9.79
C ASN A 291 -0.74 25.77 10.36
N TYR A 292 0.49 25.25 10.25
CA TYR A 292 1.69 25.99 10.68
C TYR A 292 2.01 27.13 9.70
N ASP A 293 1.98 26.80 8.41
CA ASP A 293 2.19 27.70 7.29
C ASP A 293 1.46 27.15 6.05
N GLU A 294 1.52 27.83 4.90
CA GLU A 294 0.84 27.38 3.68
C GLU A 294 1.34 26.04 3.14
N SER A 295 2.60 25.70 3.44
CA SER A 295 3.28 24.47 3.02
C SER A 295 3.06 23.31 3.98
N THR A 296 2.65 23.57 5.23
CA THR A 296 2.52 22.58 6.30
C THR A 296 1.06 22.45 6.75
N PHE A 297 0.40 21.42 6.24
CA PHE A 297 -0.95 21.03 6.63
C PHE A 297 -0.92 20.10 7.85
N ARG A 298 -1.81 20.29 8.81
CA ARG A 298 -1.89 19.43 9.99
C ARG A 298 -3.26 18.81 10.12
N VAL A 299 -3.30 17.57 10.58
CA VAL A 299 -4.51 16.90 11.06
C VAL A 299 -4.19 16.16 12.35
N TYR A 300 -5.21 15.92 13.16
CA TYR A 300 -5.07 15.16 14.40
C TYR A 300 -5.94 13.92 14.34
N CYS A 301 -5.41 12.81 14.83
CA CYS A 301 -6.16 11.57 14.97
C CYS A 301 -6.00 11.01 16.38
N LEU A 302 -7.03 10.28 16.80
CA LEU A 302 -7.02 9.47 18.01
C LEU A 302 -6.60 8.05 17.63
N PHE A 303 -5.72 7.44 18.42
CA PHE A 303 -5.37 6.04 18.26
C PHE A 303 -5.26 5.35 19.62
N CYS A 304 -5.42 4.04 19.64
CA CYS A 304 -5.09 3.25 20.82
C CYS A 304 -4.37 1.96 20.45
N GLU A 305 -3.63 1.45 21.42
CA GLU A 305 -3.03 0.12 21.33
C GLU A 305 -4.09 -0.92 20.95
N GLY A 306 -3.75 -1.72 19.93
CA GLY A 306 -4.58 -2.81 19.44
C GLY A 306 -5.74 -2.41 18.54
N SER A 307 -6.22 -1.16 18.55
CA SER A 307 -7.28 -0.73 17.61
C SER A 307 -6.78 0.14 16.45
N GLY A 308 -5.54 0.64 16.52
CA GLY A 308 -5.02 1.57 15.52
C GLY A 308 -5.77 2.90 15.56
N ILE A 309 -6.09 3.47 14.40
CA ILE A 309 -6.85 4.72 14.31
C ILE A 309 -8.30 4.46 14.77
N LEU A 310 -8.77 5.21 15.77
CA LEU A 310 -10.12 5.01 16.28
C LEU A 310 -11.19 5.29 15.20
N ASN A 311 -12.28 4.52 15.22
CA ASN A 311 -13.46 4.81 14.42
C ASN A 311 -14.32 5.86 15.10
N CYS A 312 -14.05 7.14 14.78
CA CYS A 312 -14.81 8.30 15.23
C CYS A 312 -14.89 9.37 14.14
N ASP A 313 -15.82 10.33 14.31
CA ASP A 313 -16.04 11.40 13.34
C ASP A 313 -14.80 12.27 13.15
N GLN A 314 -14.04 12.54 14.22
CA GLN A 314 -12.80 13.30 14.16
C GLN A 314 -11.76 12.65 13.24
N ASN A 315 -11.55 11.35 13.36
CA ASN A 315 -10.58 10.63 12.54
C ASN A 315 -11.07 10.51 11.09
N THR A 316 -12.37 10.31 10.89
CA THR A 316 -12.99 10.34 9.57
C THR A 316 -12.76 11.68 8.88
N GLU A 317 -12.96 12.78 9.62
CA GLU A 317 -12.72 14.13 9.12
C GLU A 317 -11.23 14.40 8.85
N ALA A 318 -10.32 13.97 9.74
CA ALA A 318 -8.87 14.09 9.53
C ALA A 318 -8.39 13.38 8.24
N ILE A 319 -8.92 12.19 7.97
CA ILE A 319 -8.65 11.44 6.72
C ILE A 319 -9.22 12.21 5.52
N ASN A 320 -10.47 12.68 5.60
CA ASN A 320 -11.11 13.44 4.52
C ASN A 320 -10.37 14.74 4.21
N GLN A 321 -9.93 15.47 5.22
CA GLN A 321 -9.11 16.68 5.08
C GLN A 321 -7.78 16.38 4.39
N THR A 322 -7.13 15.29 4.78
CA THR A 322 -5.89 14.83 4.14
C THR A 322 -6.12 14.48 2.67
N LEU A 323 -7.20 13.75 2.35
CA LEU A 323 -7.58 13.43 0.97
C LEU A 323 -7.85 14.68 0.13
N GLN A 324 -8.55 15.67 0.69
CA GLN A 324 -8.81 16.94 0.02
C GLN A 324 -7.52 17.70 -0.26
N LYS A 325 -6.58 17.74 0.70
CA LYS A 325 -5.28 18.38 0.51
C LYS A 325 -4.46 17.68 -0.57
N LEU A 326 -4.38 16.34 -0.56
CA LEU A 326 -3.68 15.57 -1.60
C LEU A 326 -4.27 15.83 -3.00
N LYS A 327 -5.60 15.81 -3.14
CA LYS A 327 -6.28 16.12 -4.42
C LYS A 327 -5.99 17.55 -4.89
N LYS A 328 -5.94 18.52 -3.97
CA LYS A 328 -5.59 19.91 -4.29
C LYS A 328 -4.15 20.00 -4.83
N LEU A 329 -3.19 19.39 -4.14
CA LEU A 329 -1.78 19.35 -4.56
C LEU A 329 -1.62 18.65 -5.93
N GLN A 330 -2.34 17.55 -6.17
CA GLN A 330 -2.32 16.86 -7.46
C GLN A 330 -2.82 17.75 -8.60
N LYS A 331 -3.88 18.54 -8.35
CA LYS A 331 -4.41 19.50 -9.33
C LYS A 331 -3.44 20.64 -9.61
N GLU A 332 -2.79 21.17 -8.58
CA GLU A 332 -1.78 22.22 -8.69
C GLU A 332 -0.59 21.75 -9.54
N LYS A 333 -0.08 20.55 -9.26
CA LYS A 333 0.98 19.91 -10.07
C LYS A 333 0.57 19.74 -11.53
N LYS A 334 -0.65 19.24 -11.79
CA LYS A 334 -1.16 19.09 -13.17
C LYS A 334 -1.19 20.43 -13.91
N ASN A 335 -1.64 21.49 -13.25
CA ASN A 335 -1.68 22.83 -13.82
C ASN A 335 -0.28 23.38 -14.10
N GLU A 336 0.69 23.12 -13.22
CA GLU A 336 2.09 23.54 -13.41
C GLU A 336 2.72 22.84 -14.62
N VAL A 337 2.53 21.53 -14.75
CA VAL A 337 3.01 20.75 -15.92
C VAL A 337 2.38 21.26 -17.20
N SER A 338 1.07 21.53 -17.20
CA SER A 338 0.39 22.12 -18.36
C SER A 338 0.92 23.52 -18.71
N ARG A 339 1.26 24.36 -17.73
CA ARG A 339 1.87 25.68 -17.98
C ARG A 339 3.28 25.55 -18.58
N LYS A 340 4.11 24.65 -18.05
CA LYS A 340 5.48 24.42 -18.56
C LYS A 340 5.48 23.89 -20.00
N MET A 341 4.53 23.01 -20.36
CA MET A 341 4.38 22.52 -21.73
C MET A 341 3.92 23.59 -22.73
N VAL A 342 3.15 24.59 -22.29
CA VAL A 342 2.73 25.71 -23.15
C VAL A 342 3.86 26.72 -23.36
N SER A 343 4.79 26.86 -22.39
CA SER A 343 5.97 27.72 -22.54
C SER A 343 7.13 27.10 -23.36
N GLU A 344 7.08 25.81 -23.67
CA GLU A 344 8.12 25.08 -24.44
C GLU A 344 7.67 24.74 -25.88
N THR A 345 7.08 25.70 -26.59
CA THR A 345 6.93 25.60 -28.07
C THR A 345 8.05 26.38 -28.77
N PRO A 346 8.74 25.81 -29.78
CA PRO A 346 9.90 26.44 -30.41
C PRO A 346 9.45 27.53 -31.39
N ALA A 347 9.36 28.76 -30.92
CA ALA A 347 9.21 29.95 -31.75
C ALA A 347 10.53 30.74 -31.87
N GLU A 348 11.66 30.06 -32.03
CA GLU A 348 12.94 30.69 -32.44
C GLU A 348 13.73 29.77 -33.37
N LYS A 349 13.13 29.39 -34.51
CA LYS A 349 13.88 28.96 -35.71
C LYS A 349 13.19 29.48 -36.97
N GLU A 350 13.03 30.80 -37.06
CA GLU A 350 12.76 31.45 -38.35
C GLU A 350 13.07 32.96 -38.32
N LYS A 351 14.30 33.32 -37.92
CA LYS A 351 14.92 34.60 -38.33
C LYS A 351 16.42 34.42 -38.59
N GLU A 352 16.78 33.43 -39.39
CA GLU A 352 18.13 33.38 -39.98
C GLU A 352 18.15 32.55 -41.26
N ASN A 353 17.23 32.81 -42.20
CA ASN A 353 17.51 32.51 -43.61
C ASN A 353 16.58 33.23 -44.60
N LYS A 354 16.62 34.57 -44.62
CA LYS A 354 16.24 35.35 -45.81
C LYS A 354 17.15 36.57 -45.87
N GLY A 355 18.13 36.55 -46.76
CA GLY A 355 18.99 37.71 -46.99
C GLY A 355 20.30 37.48 -47.73
N SER A 356 20.46 36.41 -48.52
CA SER A 356 21.61 36.28 -49.42
C SER A 356 21.30 36.93 -50.77
N ARG A 357 21.45 38.25 -50.85
CA ARG A 357 21.87 38.98 -52.05
C ARG A 357 22.13 40.44 -51.72
N GLU A 358 23.39 40.81 -51.58
CA GLU A 358 23.91 42.06 -52.13
C GLU A 358 25.42 41.94 -52.32
N LYS A 359 25.81 42.10 -53.58
CA LYS A 359 27.18 42.37 -54.04
C LYS A 359 27.23 43.88 -54.27
N GLU A 360 28.16 44.57 -53.62
CA GLU A 360 28.73 45.87 -54.04
C GLU A 360 30.00 46.06 -53.17
N SER A 361 31.19 45.70 -53.66
CA SER A 361 32.17 46.52 -54.40
C SER A 361 32.61 47.84 -53.72
N LYS A 362 33.90 47.85 -53.30
CA LYS A 362 34.93 48.93 -53.41
C LYS A 362 34.54 50.33 -52.86
N THR A 363 35.29 51.02 -51.99
CA THR A 363 36.75 51.34 -51.96
C THR A 363 37.06 52.10 -50.64
N PRO A 364 38.34 52.32 -50.26
CA PRO A 364 38.79 52.80 -48.94
C PRO A 364 39.35 54.24 -48.94
N ALA A 365 39.48 54.84 -47.75
CA ALA A 365 40.42 55.93 -47.40
C ALA A 365 40.40 56.14 -45.86
N GLU A 366 41.52 55.96 -45.15
CA GLU A 366 42.37 57.04 -44.54
C GLU A 366 41.67 57.79 -43.39
N SER A 367 42.24 58.12 -42.24
CA SER A 367 43.61 58.15 -41.71
C SER A 367 43.54 58.65 -40.25
N THR A 368 44.47 58.25 -39.37
CA THR A 368 45.16 59.05 -38.29
C THR A 368 44.31 59.96 -37.37
N THR A 369 44.43 60.05 -36.04
CA THR A 369 45.61 60.09 -35.17
C THR A 369 45.18 60.27 -33.68
N ARG A 370 45.95 59.69 -32.76
CA ARG A 370 46.52 60.22 -31.48
C ARG A 370 45.69 60.95 -30.39
N MET A 371 46.07 60.58 -29.15
CA MET A 371 46.22 61.38 -27.91
C MET A 371 44.90 61.76 -27.20
N GLU A 372 44.76 61.81 -25.87
CA GLU A 372 45.71 61.85 -24.76
C GLU A 372 45.00 61.54 -23.43
N GLU A 373 45.82 61.47 -22.38
CA GLU A 373 45.59 61.20 -20.97
C GLU A 373 44.53 62.09 -20.28
N ASN A 374 43.89 61.57 -19.22
CA ASN A 374 44.15 62.17 -17.90
C ASN A 374 43.65 61.32 -16.72
N GLN A 375 44.56 61.17 -15.75
CA GLN A 375 44.30 60.73 -14.39
C GLN A 375 43.58 61.84 -13.61
N GLN A 376 42.68 61.51 -12.68
CA GLN A 376 42.88 61.93 -11.29
C GLN A 376 42.00 61.21 -10.26
N LYS A 377 42.71 60.78 -9.22
CA LYS A 377 42.26 60.24 -7.93
C LYS A 377 41.48 61.27 -7.12
N GLY A 378 40.54 60.80 -6.29
CA GLY A 378 39.93 61.62 -5.24
C GLY A 378 39.16 60.83 -4.17
N LYS A 379 39.90 60.31 -3.19
CA LYS A 379 39.57 59.95 -1.79
C LYS A 379 38.11 60.18 -1.33
N ASN A 380 37.39 59.16 -0.85
CA ASN A 380 37.44 58.57 0.51
C ASN A 380 37.04 59.53 1.65
N LYS A 381 35.92 59.26 2.34
CA LYS A 381 35.82 59.22 3.82
C LYS A 381 34.41 58.85 4.29
N GLY A 382 34.32 57.78 5.07
CA GLY A 382 33.14 57.44 5.88
C GLY A 382 33.10 58.18 7.22
N ARG A 383 31.89 58.24 7.77
CA ARG A 383 31.47 58.37 9.18
C ARG A 383 30.06 57.75 9.19
N GLY A 384 29.65 56.80 10.03
CA GLY A 384 30.01 56.56 11.42
C GLY A 384 29.14 57.44 12.31
N CYS A 385 27.93 57.01 12.68
CA CYS A 385 27.22 57.48 13.87
C CYS A 385 26.18 56.44 14.33
N SER A 386 26.33 56.04 15.58
CA SER A 386 25.41 55.22 16.39
C SER A 386 24.41 56.11 17.15
N ILE A 387 23.74 55.51 18.15
CA ILE A 387 22.77 55.97 19.17
C ILE A 387 21.32 56.10 18.65
N LEU A 388 20.29 55.48 19.25
CA LEU A 388 20.05 54.87 20.58
C LEU A 388 19.29 53.54 20.47
#